data_AF-A0A9W9TB47-F1
#
_entry.id   AF-A0A9W9TB47-F1
#
_cell.length_a   1.000
_cell.length_b   1.000
_cell.length_c   1.000
_cell.angle_alpha   90.00
_cell.angle_beta   90.00
_cell.angle_gamma   90.00
#
_symmetry.space_group_name_H-M   'P 1'
#
loop_
_entity.id
_entity.type
_entity.pdbx_description
1 polymer ?
#
loop_
_entity_poly.entity_id
_entity_poly.type
_entity_poly.pdbx_seq_one_letter_code
_entity_poly.pdbx_strand_id
1 'polypeptide(L)'
;MAQLPTNTIQTPSERHVNKTAHSRFYYPYLVAKISAGDENVSDACIDAWDGRLDWLPSLSVLGLQDSLKLLPTTRGKWRTEEKNNLQTPNEFDPHQNSLTIAIYRETAKVYLRQCLRCQQGHATTPQSGLAPVDLACHTTFLISQLPHGSGYESSLLWPIGIIGPELTLAKSTERQYLLDRLRALEQRFQMKHFQRVREALVEGWNWPSSRPSPNNSHGQRFNADIFLFG
;
A
#
# COMPACT_ATOMS: atom_id res chain seq x y z
N MET A 1 -42.12 33.79 25.40
CA MET A 1 -42.11 32.53 24.63
C MET A 1 -41.63 32.85 23.22
N ALA A 2 -40.41 32.45 22.86
CA ALA A 2 -39.89 32.58 21.51
C ALA A 2 -39.21 31.26 21.14
N GLN A 3 -39.71 30.61 20.08
CA GLN A 3 -39.25 29.32 19.59
C GLN A 3 -37.97 29.50 18.77
N LEU A 4 -36.94 28.70 19.09
CA LEU A 4 -35.72 28.55 18.29
C LEU A 4 -36.01 27.66 17.06
N PRO A 5 -35.48 27.98 15.87
CA PRO A 5 -35.58 27.10 14.71
C PRO A 5 -34.57 25.94 14.83
N THR A 6 -35.08 24.73 14.69
CA THR A 6 -34.33 23.48 14.60
C THR A 6 -33.62 23.43 13.24
N ASN A 7 -32.31 23.69 13.22
CA ASN A 7 -31.49 23.42 12.03
C ASN A 7 -31.29 21.91 11.90
N THR A 8 -32.03 21.31 10.97
CA THR A 8 -31.80 19.95 10.48
C THR A 8 -30.44 19.91 9.79
N ILE A 9 -29.47 19.24 10.41
CA ILE A 9 -28.18 18.95 9.80
C ILE A 9 -28.44 18.01 8.61
N GLN A 10 -28.28 18.52 7.39
CA GLN A 10 -28.27 17.72 6.18
C GLN A 10 -27.13 16.69 6.29
N THR A 11 -27.50 15.41 6.24
CA THR A 11 -26.56 14.32 6.04
C THR A 11 -25.80 14.52 4.72
N PRO A 12 -24.49 14.27 4.66
CA PRO A 12 -23.72 14.47 3.43
C PRO A 12 -24.21 13.48 2.35
N SER A 13 -24.60 14.04 1.21
CA SER A 13 -25.12 13.31 0.04
C SER A 13 -24.09 12.34 -0.56
N GLU A 14 -24.54 11.13 -0.87
CA GLU A 14 -23.83 10.01 -1.51
C GLU A 14 -23.07 10.37 -2.81
N ARG A 15 -23.34 11.52 -3.42
CA ARG A 15 -22.63 12.00 -4.63
C ARG A 15 -21.16 12.37 -4.39
N HIS A 16 -20.74 12.56 -3.14
CA HIS A 16 -19.35 12.89 -2.81
C HIS A 16 -18.40 11.68 -2.82
N VAL A 17 -18.94 10.45 -2.77
CA VAL A 17 -18.17 9.20 -2.68
C VAL A 17 -17.46 8.85 -4.00
N ASN A 18 -18.07 9.19 -5.15
CA ASN A 18 -17.51 8.82 -6.45
C ASN A 18 -16.37 9.74 -6.95
N LYS A 19 -16.32 11.00 -6.52
CA LYS A 19 -15.24 11.92 -6.92
C LYS A 19 -13.95 11.72 -6.12
N THR A 20 -14.03 11.17 -4.91
CA THR A 20 -12.86 10.97 -4.05
C THR A 20 -12.05 9.74 -4.46
N ALA A 21 -12.68 8.68 -5.00
CA ALA A 21 -12.02 7.45 -5.43
C ALA A 21 -10.93 7.65 -6.51
N HIS A 22 -11.00 8.76 -7.25
CA HIS A 22 -10.07 9.11 -8.33
C HIS A 22 -9.05 10.19 -7.92
N SER A 23 -9.03 10.56 -6.65
CA SER A 23 -8.09 11.53 -6.11
C SER A 23 -6.72 10.88 -5.91
N ARG A 24 -5.64 11.61 -6.24
CA ARG A 24 -4.27 11.19 -5.93
C ARG A 24 -4.05 10.89 -4.44
N PHE A 25 -4.88 11.45 -3.56
CA PHE A 25 -4.82 11.26 -2.11
C PHE A 25 -5.81 10.23 -1.59
N TYR A 26 -6.57 9.53 -2.45
CA TYR A 26 -7.54 8.54 -2.03
C TYR A 26 -6.90 7.43 -1.22
N TYR A 27 -5.82 6.84 -1.74
CA TYR A 27 -5.16 5.72 -1.08
C TYR A 27 -4.48 6.13 0.25
N PRO A 28 -3.69 7.21 0.32
CA PRO A 28 -3.20 7.72 1.60
C PRO A 28 -4.31 8.00 2.63
N TYR A 29 -5.42 8.60 2.18
CA TYR A 29 -6.58 8.86 3.04
C TYR A 29 -7.25 7.56 3.53
N LEU A 30 -7.39 6.57 2.66
CA LEU A 30 -7.91 5.25 3.00
C LEU A 30 -7.03 4.58 4.07
N VAL A 31 -5.71 4.59 3.90
CA VAL A 31 -4.77 4.03 4.87
C VAL A 31 -4.85 4.77 6.22
N ALA A 32 -4.96 6.10 6.21
CA ALA A 32 -5.15 6.89 7.42
C ALA A 32 -6.46 6.52 8.14
N LYS A 33 -7.56 6.31 7.41
CA LYS A 33 -8.82 5.83 7.99
C LYS A 33 -8.71 4.45 8.62
N ILE A 34 -8.03 3.53 7.94
CA ILE A 34 -7.74 2.19 8.48
C ILE A 34 -6.98 2.32 9.80
N SER A 35 -5.92 3.14 9.83
CA SER A 35 -5.12 3.35 11.04
C SER A 35 -5.91 4.00 12.18
N ALA A 36 -6.87 4.87 11.85
CA ALA A 36 -7.76 5.53 12.81
C ALA A 36 -8.85 4.59 13.37
N GLY A 37 -9.02 3.39 12.80
CA GLY A 37 -10.08 2.46 13.21
C GLY A 37 -11.46 2.86 12.72
N ASP A 38 -11.56 3.50 11.55
CA ASP A 38 -12.85 3.79 10.93
C ASP A 38 -13.54 2.48 10.50
N GLU A 39 -14.59 2.09 11.22
CA GLU A 39 -15.38 0.87 10.98
C GLU A 39 -16.06 0.85 9.62
N ASN A 40 -16.17 2.01 8.94
CA ASN A 40 -16.80 2.10 7.62
C ASN A 40 -15.86 1.66 6.48
N VAL A 41 -14.58 1.40 6.77
CA VAL A 41 -13.63 0.92 5.76
C VAL A 41 -13.79 -0.59 5.59
N SER A 42 -14.20 -0.99 4.40
CA SER A 42 -14.36 -2.40 4.01
C SER A 42 -13.42 -2.78 2.86
N ASP A 43 -13.32 -4.08 2.57
CA ASP A 43 -12.59 -4.58 1.38
C ASP A 43 -13.10 -3.92 0.09
N ALA A 44 -14.40 -3.59 -0.01
CA ALA A 44 -14.97 -2.89 -1.16
C ALA A 44 -14.43 -1.45 -1.32
N CYS A 45 -14.14 -0.75 -0.21
CA CYS A 45 -13.50 0.56 -0.25
C CYS A 45 -12.07 0.46 -0.79
N ILE A 46 -11.35 -0.60 -0.44
CA ILE A 46 -10.00 -0.88 -0.94
C ILE A 46 -10.04 -1.22 -2.44
N ASP A 47 -10.98 -2.07 -2.85
CA ASP A 47 -11.14 -2.49 -4.24
C ASP A 47 -11.61 -1.35 -5.17
N ALA A 48 -12.27 -0.33 -4.61
CA ALA A 48 -12.69 0.87 -5.35
C ALA A 48 -11.53 1.83 -5.69
N TRP A 49 -10.35 1.68 -5.09
CA TRP A 49 -9.19 2.50 -5.44
C TRP A 49 -8.75 2.26 -6.88
N ASP A 50 -8.54 3.34 -7.63
CA ASP A 50 -8.20 3.35 -9.06
C ASP A 50 -6.76 2.92 -9.40
N GLY A 51 -5.93 2.67 -8.39
CA GLY A 51 -4.56 2.22 -8.60
C GLY A 51 -3.52 3.33 -8.74
N ARG A 52 -3.91 4.60 -8.53
CA ARG A 52 -3.00 5.74 -8.64
C ARG A 52 -1.93 5.74 -7.56
N LEU A 53 -0.68 5.74 -7.99
CA LEU A 53 0.53 5.83 -7.15
C LEU A 53 1.28 7.15 -7.31
N ASP A 54 0.67 8.17 -7.93
CA ASP A 54 1.26 9.50 -8.15
C ASP A 54 1.41 10.34 -6.85
N TRP A 55 1.00 9.79 -5.71
CA TRP A 55 1.34 10.29 -4.38
C TRP A 55 2.73 9.83 -3.92
N LEU A 56 3.28 8.76 -4.48
CA LEU A 56 4.67 8.36 -4.24
C LEU A 56 5.60 9.24 -5.07
N PRO A 57 6.57 9.97 -4.46
CA PRO A 57 7.47 10.84 -5.21
C PRO A 57 8.20 10.13 -6.34
N SER A 58 8.65 8.88 -6.11
CA SER A 58 9.37 8.06 -7.08
C SER A 58 8.53 7.62 -8.30
N LEU A 59 7.20 7.63 -8.18
CA LEU A 59 6.27 7.23 -9.26
C LEU A 59 5.44 8.40 -9.81
N SER A 60 5.60 9.61 -9.26
CA SER A 60 4.89 10.82 -9.69
C SER A 60 5.07 11.13 -11.19
N VAL A 61 6.22 10.79 -11.76
CA VAL A 61 6.55 11.01 -13.18
C VAL A 61 5.93 9.95 -14.10
N LEU A 62 5.65 8.74 -13.60
CA LEU A 62 5.02 7.68 -14.41
C LEU A 62 3.58 8.06 -14.81
N GLY A 63 2.84 8.71 -13.90
CA GLY A 63 1.50 9.23 -14.19
C GLY A 63 1.48 10.44 -15.13
N LEU A 64 2.63 11.11 -15.32
CA LEU A 64 2.73 12.23 -16.28
C LEU A 64 2.78 11.73 -17.73
N GLN A 65 3.28 10.54 -18.03
CA GLN A 65 3.40 10.10 -19.42
C GLN A 65 2.05 9.92 -20.13
N ASP A 66 0.97 9.63 -19.39
CA ASP A 66 -0.39 9.61 -19.96
C ASP A 66 -0.99 11.00 -20.16
N SER A 67 -0.54 12.02 -19.41
CA SER A 67 -0.97 13.42 -19.59
C SER A 67 -0.09 14.21 -20.57
N LEU A 68 1.17 13.82 -20.74
CA LEU A 68 2.10 14.37 -21.74
C LEU A 68 1.76 13.95 -23.18
N LYS A 69 0.89 12.95 -23.36
CA LYS A 69 0.24 12.70 -24.67
C LYS A 69 -0.70 13.84 -25.11
N LEU A 70 -1.01 14.78 -24.22
CA LEU A 70 -1.88 15.94 -24.46
C LEU A 70 -1.31 17.22 -23.83
N LEU A 71 -0.12 17.66 -24.28
CA LEU A 71 0.37 19.00 -23.97
C LEU A 71 -0.11 20.00 -25.04
N PRO A 72 -0.81 21.10 -24.67
CA PRO A 72 -1.15 22.15 -25.60
C PRO A 72 0.10 23.00 -25.87
N THR A 73 0.56 23.07 -27.13
CA THR A 73 1.61 24.00 -27.51
C THR A 73 1.01 25.36 -27.84
N THR A 74 1.59 26.45 -27.32
CA THR A 74 1.21 27.84 -27.61
C THR A 74 1.47 28.29 -29.06
N ARG A 75 1.76 27.38 -30.00
CA ARG A 75 2.06 27.74 -31.39
C ARG A 75 1.91 26.63 -32.45
N GLY A 76 0.89 25.78 -32.33
CA GLY A 76 0.26 25.09 -33.48
C GLY A 76 1.15 24.39 -34.53
N LYS A 77 2.35 23.92 -34.19
CA LYS A 77 3.22 23.14 -35.07
C LYS A 77 3.80 21.97 -34.29
N TRP A 78 3.35 20.78 -34.62
CA TRP A 78 3.84 19.52 -34.08
C TRP A 78 5.30 19.34 -34.52
N ARG A 79 6.22 19.30 -33.56
CA ARG A 79 7.56 18.77 -33.78
C ARG A 79 7.69 17.53 -32.91
N THR A 80 7.89 16.39 -33.54
CA THR A 80 8.47 15.22 -32.90
C THR A 80 9.90 15.60 -32.54
N GLU A 81 10.21 15.79 -31.26
CA GLU A 81 11.60 15.81 -30.85
C GLU A 81 12.18 14.42 -31.16
N GLU A 82 13.16 14.42 -32.05
CA GLU A 82 13.89 13.21 -32.43
C GLU A 82 14.45 12.57 -31.17
N LYS A 83 14.18 11.27 -31.03
CA LYS A 83 14.70 10.37 -30.00
C LYS A 83 16.23 10.37 -30.03
N ASN A 84 16.86 11.36 -29.42
CA ASN A 84 18.26 11.25 -29.04
C ASN A 84 18.35 10.45 -27.74
N ASN A 85 18.42 9.13 -27.90
CA ASN A 85 19.19 8.16 -27.10
C ASN A 85 19.54 8.50 -25.64
N LEU A 86 18.56 8.93 -24.85
CA LEU A 86 18.55 8.68 -23.42
C LEU A 86 17.64 7.48 -23.24
N GLN A 87 18.21 6.34 -22.85
CA GLN A 87 17.43 5.20 -22.38
C GLN A 87 16.47 5.70 -21.30
N THR A 88 15.20 5.89 -21.64
CA THR A 88 14.15 6.17 -20.65
C THR A 88 13.97 4.89 -19.85
N PRO A 89 14.39 4.81 -18.57
CA PRO A 89 14.45 3.53 -17.86
C PRO A 89 13.08 3.01 -17.39
N ASN A 90 11.99 3.65 -17.80
CA ASN A 90 10.68 3.43 -17.23
C ASN A 90 9.59 3.70 -18.25
N GLU A 91 9.49 2.81 -19.24
CA GLU A 91 8.29 2.73 -20.07
C GLU A 91 7.13 2.23 -19.20
N PHE A 92 5.99 2.92 -19.27
CA PHE A 92 4.79 2.50 -18.56
C PHE A 92 4.35 1.13 -19.09
N ASP A 93 4.44 0.11 -18.24
CA ASP A 93 3.98 -1.24 -18.54
C ASP A 93 2.62 -1.48 -17.85
N PRO A 94 1.51 -1.59 -18.61
CA PRO A 94 0.18 -1.81 -18.07
C PRO A 94 0.07 -3.08 -17.21
N HIS A 95 0.83 -4.13 -17.54
CA HIS A 95 0.83 -5.37 -16.78
C HIS A 95 1.48 -5.15 -15.41
N GLN A 96 2.64 -4.51 -15.36
CA GLN A 96 3.32 -4.18 -14.10
C GLN A 96 2.52 -3.19 -13.25
N ASN A 97 1.82 -2.25 -13.89
CA ASN A 97 0.89 -1.37 -13.19
C ASN A 97 -0.24 -2.18 -12.53
N SER A 98 -0.91 -3.05 -13.28
CA SER A 98 -1.99 -3.89 -12.76
C SER A 98 -1.54 -4.78 -11.60
N LEU A 99 -0.33 -5.32 -11.68
CA LEU A 99 0.28 -6.11 -10.62
C LEU A 99 0.55 -5.27 -9.37
N THR A 100 1.07 -4.06 -9.53
CA THR A 100 1.33 -3.15 -8.42
C THR A 100 0.02 -2.73 -7.73
N ILE A 101 -1.05 -2.50 -8.49
CA ILE A 101 -2.39 -2.22 -7.94
C ILE A 101 -2.88 -3.41 -7.09
N ALA A 102 -2.74 -4.63 -7.59
CA ALA A 102 -3.12 -5.84 -6.85
C ALA A 102 -2.31 -5.98 -5.56
N ILE A 103 -0.98 -5.77 -5.62
CA ILE A 103 -0.10 -5.79 -4.44
C ILE A 103 -0.60 -4.81 -3.38
N TYR A 104 -0.88 -3.56 -3.76
CA TYR A 104 -1.33 -2.53 -2.82
C TYR A 104 -2.72 -2.82 -2.23
N ARG A 105 -3.67 -3.30 -3.05
CA ARG A 105 -5.00 -3.68 -2.56
C ARG A 105 -4.92 -4.79 -1.52
N GLU A 106 -4.18 -5.84 -1.78
CA GLU A 106 -4.05 -6.95 -0.83
C GLU A 106 -3.28 -6.56 0.42
N THR A 107 -2.24 -5.75 0.26
CA THR A 107 -1.53 -5.16 1.40
C THR A 107 -2.47 -4.35 2.29
N ALA A 108 -3.31 -3.49 1.71
CA ALA A 108 -4.29 -2.72 2.48
C ALA A 108 -5.31 -3.63 3.19
N LYS A 109 -5.71 -4.74 2.57
CA LYS A 109 -6.59 -5.75 3.18
C LYS A 109 -5.92 -6.44 4.37
N VAL A 110 -4.62 -6.73 4.29
CA VAL A 110 -3.83 -7.21 5.43
C VAL A 110 -3.77 -6.15 6.52
N TYR A 111 -3.45 -4.91 6.17
CA TYR A 111 -3.34 -3.80 7.11
C TYR A 111 -4.66 -3.53 7.86
N LEU A 112 -5.80 -3.56 7.16
CA LEU A 112 -7.12 -3.45 7.77
C LEU A 112 -7.34 -4.52 8.83
N ARG A 113 -7.04 -5.78 8.51
CA ARG A 113 -7.21 -6.89 9.44
C ARG A 113 -6.24 -6.79 10.63
N GLN A 114 -5.02 -6.31 10.42
CA GLN A 114 -4.05 -6.01 11.49
C GLN A 114 -4.58 -4.95 12.45
N CYS A 115 -5.07 -3.82 11.92
CA CYS A 115 -5.63 -2.73 12.72
C CYS A 115 -6.86 -3.18 13.51
N LEU A 116 -7.78 -3.91 12.87
CA LEU A 116 -8.95 -4.48 13.55
C LEU A 116 -8.55 -5.42 14.69
N ARG A 117 -7.56 -6.30 14.47
CA ARG A 117 -7.04 -7.21 15.50
C ARG A 117 -6.43 -6.46 16.70
N CYS A 118 -5.73 -5.36 16.44
CA CYS A 118 -5.17 -4.51 17.50
C CYS A 118 -6.24 -3.77 18.31
N GLN A 119 -7.35 -3.38 17.68
CA GLN A 119 -8.45 -2.63 18.32
C GLN A 119 -9.42 -3.55 19.09
N GLN A 120 -9.69 -4.75 18.55
CA GLN A 120 -10.71 -5.66 19.10
C GLN A 120 -10.26 -6.48 20.30
N GLY A 121 -8.97 -6.46 20.67
CA GLY A 121 -8.47 -7.07 21.91
C GLY A 121 -9.10 -8.44 22.22
N HIS A 122 -8.82 -9.46 21.40
CA HIS A 122 -9.32 -10.85 21.55
C HIS A 122 -10.82 -11.09 21.33
N ALA A 123 -11.64 -10.10 20.97
CA ALA A 123 -13.02 -10.38 20.56
C ALA A 123 -13.04 -11.11 19.20
N THR A 124 -13.43 -12.40 19.21
CA THR A 124 -13.65 -13.23 18.03
C THR A 124 -14.89 -12.76 17.27
N THR A 125 -14.81 -11.62 16.60
CA THR A 125 -15.75 -11.34 15.51
C THR A 125 -15.27 -12.13 14.29
N PRO A 126 -16.12 -12.97 13.67
CA PRO A 126 -15.72 -13.71 12.48
C PRO A 126 -15.37 -12.71 11.37
N GLN A 127 -14.07 -12.60 11.06
CA GLN A 127 -13.64 -11.82 9.91
C GLN A 127 -14.09 -12.55 8.65
N SER A 128 -14.95 -11.91 7.86
CA SER A 128 -15.34 -12.40 6.56
C SER A 128 -14.16 -12.20 5.59
N GLY A 129 -13.71 -13.27 4.94
CA GLY A 129 -12.64 -13.24 3.93
C GLY A 129 -11.41 -14.09 4.28
N LEU A 130 -10.37 -14.00 3.44
CA LEU A 130 -9.12 -14.74 3.63
C LEU A 130 -8.40 -14.33 4.92
N ALA A 131 -7.70 -15.29 5.53
CA ALA A 131 -6.87 -15.01 6.69
C ALA A 131 -5.71 -14.07 6.31
N PRO A 132 -5.25 -13.19 7.23
CA PRO A 132 -4.13 -12.29 6.96
C PRO A 132 -2.87 -12.99 6.42
N VAL A 133 -2.59 -14.20 6.91
CA VAL A 133 -1.44 -15.00 6.45
C VAL A 133 -1.59 -15.45 4.99
N ASP A 134 -2.80 -15.81 4.56
CA ASP A 134 -3.05 -16.26 3.18
C ASP A 134 -2.94 -15.08 2.21
N LEU A 135 -3.48 -13.93 2.61
CA LEU A 135 -3.31 -12.67 1.88
C LEU A 135 -1.82 -12.30 1.78
N ALA A 136 -1.06 -12.38 2.88
CA ALA A 136 0.37 -12.09 2.86
C ALA A 136 1.16 -13.05 1.94
N CYS A 137 0.81 -14.33 1.92
CA CYS A 137 1.41 -15.30 0.99
C CYS A 137 1.07 -14.96 -0.47
N HIS A 138 -0.19 -14.65 -0.75
CA HIS A 138 -0.62 -14.29 -2.10
C HIS A 138 0.02 -12.97 -2.57
N THR A 139 0.10 -11.95 -1.71
CA THR A 139 0.81 -10.71 -2.02
C THR A 139 2.30 -10.96 -2.25
N THR A 140 2.92 -11.87 -1.50
CA THR A 140 4.31 -12.29 -1.75
C THR A 140 4.47 -12.93 -3.13
N PHE A 141 3.53 -13.78 -3.53
CA PHE A 141 3.48 -14.33 -4.87
C PHE A 141 3.33 -13.24 -5.94
N LEU A 142 2.44 -12.25 -5.75
CA LEU A 142 2.32 -11.12 -6.67
C LEU A 142 3.62 -10.32 -6.78
N ILE A 143 4.32 -10.07 -5.67
CA ILE A 143 5.63 -9.41 -5.68
C ILE A 143 6.66 -10.21 -6.48
N SER A 144 6.59 -11.56 -6.45
CA SER A 144 7.46 -12.43 -7.26
C SER A 144 7.24 -12.34 -8.76
N GLN A 145 6.05 -11.91 -9.18
CA GLN A 145 5.75 -11.68 -10.60
C GLN A 145 6.28 -10.32 -11.09
N LEU A 146 6.70 -9.43 -10.20
CA LEU A 146 7.22 -8.11 -10.60
C LEU A 146 8.68 -8.25 -11.06
N PRO A 147 8.99 -7.94 -12.34
CA PRO A 147 10.34 -8.11 -12.89
C PRO A 147 11.39 -7.34 -12.08
N HIS A 148 12.57 -7.95 -11.93
CA HIS A 148 13.74 -7.22 -11.45
C HIS A 148 14.04 -6.07 -12.40
N GLY A 149 14.32 -4.88 -11.87
CA GLY A 149 14.53 -3.71 -12.72
C GLY A 149 13.26 -2.91 -13.01
N SER A 150 12.07 -3.39 -12.61
CA SER A 150 10.80 -2.67 -12.78
C SER A 150 10.84 -1.27 -12.15
N GLY A 151 10.13 -0.34 -12.80
CA GLY A 151 9.91 1.01 -12.28
C GLY A 151 9.13 1.09 -10.98
N TYR A 152 8.35 0.06 -10.69
CA TYR A 152 7.49 -0.01 -9.52
C TYR A 152 8.21 -0.58 -8.29
N GLU A 153 9.46 -1.06 -8.44
CA GLU A 153 10.21 -1.67 -7.33
C GLU A 153 10.41 -0.73 -6.13
N SER A 154 10.52 0.58 -6.36
CA SER A 154 10.65 1.58 -5.30
C SER A 154 9.40 1.67 -4.41
N SER A 155 8.24 1.21 -4.89
CA SER A 155 6.98 1.21 -4.15
C SER A 155 6.84 0.02 -3.19
N LEU A 156 7.67 -1.03 -3.34
CA LEU A 156 7.52 -2.28 -2.61
C LEU A 156 7.87 -2.20 -1.11
N LEU A 157 8.53 -1.12 -0.67
CA LEU A 157 8.94 -0.96 0.73
C LEU A 157 7.74 -1.07 1.68
N TRP A 158 6.66 -0.34 1.39
CA TRP A 158 5.46 -0.32 2.24
C TRP A 158 4.70 -1.67 2.18
N PRO A 159 4.40 -2.25 1.00
CA PRO A 159 3.85 -3.60 0.90
C PRO A 159 4.58 -4.65 1.71
N ILE A 160 5.91 -4.73 1.55
CA ILE A 160 6.72 -5.73 2.24
C ILE A 160 6.70 -5.51 3.76
N GLY A 161 6.77 -4.26 4.21
CA GLY A 161 6.74 -3.91 5.63
C GLY A 161 5.42 -4.28 6.33
N ILE A 162 4.30 -4.25 5.61
CA ILE A 162 2.98 -4.60 6.14
C ILE A 162 2.73 -6.10 6.12
N ILE A 163 3.05 -6.81 5.03
CA ILE A 163 2.72 -8.24 4.91
C ILE A 163 3.73 -9.14 5.63
N GLY A 164 5.00 -8.71 5.72
CA GLY A 164 6.08 -9.53 6.28
C GLY A 164 5.80 -10.04 7.70
N PRO A 165 5.26 -9.24 8.64
CA PRO A 165 4.92 -9.70 9.97
C PRO A 165 3.86 -10.82 10.04
N GLU A 166 2.99 -10.96 9.03
CA GLU A 166 1.97 -12.02 9.02
C GLU A 166 2.52 -13.39 8.55
N LEU A 167 3.69 -13.42 7.90
CA LEU A 167 4.30 -14.67 7.47
C LEU A 167 4.80 -15.43 8.70
N THR A 168 4.17 -16.55 9.05
CA THR A 168 4.54 -17.39 10.21
C THR A 168 5.74 -18.28 9.93
N LEU A 169 6.25 -18.98 10.94
CA LEU A 169 7.37 -19.93 10.80
C LEU A 169 7.13 -21.01 9.74
N ALA A 170 5.86 -21.39 9.52
CA ALA A 170 5.48 -22.36 8.49
C ALA A 170 5.64 -21.83 7.06
N LYS A 171 5.79 -20.51 6.88
CA LYS A 171 5.93 -19.81 5.58
C LYS A 171 7.37 -19.39 5.33
N SER A 172 8.31 -20.31 5.56
CA SER A 172 9.76 -20.05 5.47
C SER A 172 10.21 -19.63 4.08
N THR A 173 9.59 -20.19 3.02
CA THR A 173 9.89 -19.86 1.63
C THR A 173 9.53 -18.40 1.32
N GLU A 174 8.34 -17.96 1.70
CA GLU A 174 7.86 -16.59 1.50
C GLU A 174 8.71 -15.59 2.29
N ARG A 175 9.04 -15.94 3.55
CA ARG A 175 9.95 -15.14 4.38
C ARG A 175 11.30 -14.94 3.72
N GLN A 176 11.93 -16.03 3.28
CA GLN A 176 13.24 -15.98 2.64
C GLN A 176 13.19 -15.14 1.36
N TYR A 177 12.14 -15.32 0.54
CA TYR A 177 11.94 -14.53 -0.66
C TYR A 177 11.86 -13.03 -0.35
N LEU A 178 11.08 -12.60 0.66
CA LEU A 178 10.99 -11.19 1.03
C LEU A 178 12.33 -10.63 1.52
N LEU A 179 13.11 -11.39 2.29
CA LEU A 179 14.45 -10.96 2.74
C LEU A 179 15.41 -10.77 1.57
N ASP A 180 15.42 -11.70 0.62
CA ASP A 180 16.26 -11.62 -0.58
C ASP A 180 15.81 -10.47 -1.49
N ARG A 181 14.49 -10.26 -1.63
CA ARG A 181 13.94 -9.14 -2.39
C ARG A 181 14.33 -7.80 -1.76
N LEU A 182 14.20 -7.64 -0.44
CA LEU A 182 14.64 -6.43 0.28
C LEU A 182 16.14 -6.18 0.11
N ARG A 183 16.98 -7.22 0.13
CA ARG A 183 18.42 -7.08 -0.13
C ARG A 183 18.70 -6.59 -1.55
N ALA A 184 18.00 -7.13 -2.55
CA ALA A 184 18.15 -6.67 -3.93
C ALA A 184 17.71 -5.21 -4.10
N LEU A 185 16.60 -4.81 -3.48
CA LEU A 185 16.10 -3.43 -3.47
C LEU A 185 17.07 -2.47 -2.77
N GLU A 186 17.64 -2.88 -1.63
CA GLU A 186 18.68 -2.13 -0.92
C GLU A 186 19.89 -1.87 -1.83
N GLN A 187 20.41 -2.91 -2.49
CA GLN A 187 21.55 -2.80 -3.41
C GLN A 187 21.22 -1.92 -4.63
N ARG A 188 20.00 -2.01 -5.16
CA ARG A 188 19.59 -1.23 -6.34
C ARG A 188 19.42 0.26 -6.02
N PHE A 189 18.68 0.58 -4.96
CA PHE A 189 18.32 1.96 -4.62
C PHE A 189 19.29 2.63 -3.64
N GLN A 190 20.19 1.87 -3.01
CA GLN A 190 21.14 2.36 -2.01
C GLN A 190 20.44 3.06 -0.82
N MET A 191 19.23 2.59 -0.48
CA MET A 191 18.41 3.14 0.59
C MET A 191 18.40 2.22 1.82
N LYS A 192 18.89 2.74 2.96
CA LYS A 192 18.92 2.01 4.25
C LYS A 192 17.55 1.60 4.79
N HIS A 193 16.47 2.19 4.27
CA HIS A 193 15.10 1.81 4.67
C HIS A 193 14.82 0.32 4.39
N PHE A 194 15.27 -0.21 3.24
CA PHE A 194 15.12 -1.64 2.92
C PHE A 194 15.86 -2.54 3.91
N GLN A 195 17.08 -2.14 4.31
CA GLN A 195 17.85 -2.83 5.35
C GLN A 195 17.10 -2.86 6.69
N ARG A 196 16.57 -1.70 7.13
CA ARG A 196 15.85 -1.59 8.40
C ARG A 196 14.60 -2.47 8.43
N VAL A 197 13.84 -2.53 7.35
CA VAL A 197 12.67 -3.44 7.27
C VAL A 197 13.12 -4.89 7.37
N ARG A 198 14.19 -5.26 6.68
CA ARG A 198 14.74 -6.62 6.72
C ARG A 198 15.12 -7.02 8.15
N GLU A 199 15.82 -6.14 8.86
CA GLU A 199 16.22 -6.35 10.26
C GLU A 199 15.00 -6.48 11.18
N ALA A 200 14.04 -5.55 11.07
CA ALA A 200 12.80 -5.59 11.86
C ALA A 200 11.97 -6.86 11.64
N LEU A 201 11.93 -7.38 10.41
CA LEU A 201 11.26 -8.65 10.09
C LEU A 201 11.96 -9.84 10.75
N VAL A 202 13.28 -9.92 10.64
CA VAL A 202 14.06 -11.00 11.27
C VAL A 202 13.91 -10.97 12.79
N GLU A 203 14.00 -9.80 13.41
CA GLU A 203 13.78 -9.61 14.84
C GLU A 203 12.36 -10.02 15.25
N GLY A 204 11.35 -9.55 14.51
CA GLY A 204 9.94 -9.87 14.76
C GLY A 204 9.65 -11.37 14.65
N TRP A 205 10.26 -12.07 13.70
CA TRP A 205 10.08 -13.51 13.53
C TRP A 205 10.83 -14.35 14.55
N ASN A 206 11.95 -13.85 15.09
CA ASN A 206 12.73 -14.51 16.12
C ASN A 206 12.17 -14.29 17.53
N TRP A 207 11.24 -13.34 17.69
CA TRP A 207 10.67 -13.04 18.99
C TRP A 207 9.75 -14.19 19.48
N PRO A 208 9.94 -14.70 20.71
CA PRO A 208 9.26 -15.90 21.22
C PRO A 208 7.74 -15.76 21.43
N SER A 209 7.17 -14.55 21.31
CA SER A 209 5.71 -14.33 21.25
C SER A 209 5.07 -14.69 19.90
N SER A 210 5.81 -15.34 19.00
CA SER A 210 5.25 -16.16 17.92
C SER A 210 4.52 -17.41 18.46
N ARG A 211 4.62 -17.69 19.77
CA ARG A 211 3.66 -18.54 20.51
C ARG A 211 2.48 -17.68 20.99
N PRO A 212 1.22 -18.13 20.86
CA PRO A 212 0.08 -17.38 21.36
C PRO A 212 0.22 -17.24 22.88
N SER A 213 0.46 -16.02 23.35
CA SER A 213 0.49 -15.70 24.78
C SER A 213 -0.17 -14.33 25.01
N PRO A 214 -0.99 -14.16 26.06
CA PRO A 214 -2.16 -13.28 26.02
C PRO A 214 -1.89 -11.80 26.33
N ASN A 215 -0.64 -11.42 26.65
CA ASN A 215 -0.37 -10.17 27.37
C ASN A 215 0.77 -9.34 26.76
N ASN A 216 0.66 -8.92 25.50
CA ASN A 216 1.58 -7.89 25.00
C ASN A 216 0.93 -6.93 24.00
N SER A 217 0.35 -5.85 24.54
CA SER A 217 -0.23 -4.72 23.81
C SER A 217 0.79 -3.68 23.31
N HIS A 218 2.10 -3.89 23.55
CA HIS A 218 3.13 -2.88 23.26
C HIS A 218 4.08 -3.19 22.09
N GLY A 219 4.08 -4.41 21.54
CA GLY A 219 5.07 -4.81 20.52
C GLY A 219 4.70 -4.53 19.05
N GLN A 220 3.42 -4.35 18.72
CA GLN A 220 2.96 -4.28 17.32
C GLN A 220 2.82 -2.86 16.75
N ARG A 221 2.91 -1.81 17.58
CA ARG A 221 2.74 -0.42 17.12
C ARG A 221 3.91 0.11 16.28
N PHE A 222 5.10 -0.48 16.37
CA PHE A 222 6.30 0.15 15.82
C PHE A 222 6.54 -0.05 14.32
N ASN A 223 5.88 -1.00 13.65
CA ASN A 223 6.19 -1.26 12.24
C ASN A 223 5.35 -0.46 11.25
N ALA A 224 4.09 -0.12 11.54
CA ALA A 224 3.27 0.63 10.57
C ALA A 224 3.58 2.14 10.56
N ASP A 225 3.90 2.72 11.72
CA ASP A 225 4.11 4.17 11.87
C ASP A 225 5.43 4.66 11.28
N ILE A 226 6.41 3.77 11.07
CA ILE A 226 7.69 4.13 10.42
C ILE A 226 7.51 4.44 8.92
N PHE A 227 6.43 3.97 8.28
CA PHE A 227 6.28 4.07 6.82
C PHE A 227 5.22 5.07 6.34
N LEU A 228 4.50 5.73 7.26
CA LEU A 228 3.45 6.70 6.89
C LEU A 228 3.95 8.16 6.85
N PHE A 229 5.13 8.44 7.40
CA PHE A 229 5.71 9.79 7.43
C PHE A 229 7.22 9.75 7.19
N GLY A 230 7.61 9.50 5.94
CA GLY A 230 8.94 9.81 5.41
C GLY A 230 8.86 10.97 4.44
#